data_AF-A0A6B3I2K3-F1
#
_entry.id   AF-A0A6B3I2K3-F1
#
_cell.length_a   1.000
_cell.length_b   1.000
_cell.length_c   1.000
_cell.angle_alpha   90.00
_cell.angle_beta   90.00
_cell.angle_gamma   90.00
#
_symmetry.space_group_name_H-M   'P 1'
#
loop_
_entity.id
_entity.type
_entity.pdbx_description
1 polymer ?
#
loop_
_entity_poly.entity_id
_entity_poly.type
_entity_poly.pdbx_seq_one_letter_code
_entity_poly.pdbx_strand_id
1 'polypeptide(L)' 'VLPAGGLDERVSAYAAVLASRSQLTQAAAKEFAAGRQDRDAYWTGQAQGSGDTAEGVAAFLERRAPHFTYTTAPTG' A
#
# COMPACT_ATOMS: atom_id res chain seq x y z
N VAL A 1 -17.20 15.54 3.35
CA VAL A 1 -17.75 16.22 2.16
C VAL A 1 -16.90 17.46 1.89
N LEU A 2 -16.62 17.78 0.61
CA LEU A 2 -15.73 18.88 0.19
C LEU A 2 -16.56 20.08 -0.32
N PRO A 3 -16.00 21.31 -0.29
CA PRO A 3 -16.56 22.45 -1.02
C PRO A 3 -16.68 22.16 -2.53
N ALA A 4 -17.60 22.85 -3.19
CA ALA A 4 -17.72 22.78 -4.64
C ALA A 4 -16.38 23.15 -5.32
N GLY A 5 -15.96 22.34 -6.30
CA GLY A 5 -14.69 22.51 -7.02
C GLY A 5 -13.46 21.88 -6.36
N GLY A 6 -13.54 21.41 -5.10
CA GLY A 6 -12.38 20.85 -4.39
C GLY A 6 -12.10 19.36 -4.67
N LEU A 7 -12.92 18.69 -5.49
CA LEU A 7 -12.84 17.24 -5.68
C LEU A 7 -11.53 16.83 -6.38
N ASP A 8 -11.17 17.49 -7.48
CA ASP A 8 -10.04 17.09 -8.32
C ASP A 8 -8.71 17.16 -7.55
N GLU A 9 -8.49 18.26 -6.83
CA GLU A 9 -7.30 18.43 -5.99
C GLU A 9 -7.26 17.34 -4.91
N ARG A 10 -8.40 17.07 -4.26
CA ARG A 10 -8.45 16.06 -3.19
C ARG A 10 -8.16 14.66 -3.73
N VAL A 11 -8.72 14.31 -4.89
CA VAL A 11 -8.51 13.01 -5.53
C VAL A 11 -7.06 12.86 -5.96
N SER A 12 -6.47 13.88 -6.59
CA SER A 12 -5.07 13.86 -6.99
C SER A 12 -4.13 13.68 -5.79
N ALA A 13 -4.32 14.47 -4.74
CA ALA A 13 -3.52 14.36 -3.51
C ALA A 13 -3.70 12.99 -2.84
N TYR A 14 -4.92 12.45 -2.82
CA TYR A 14 -5.19 11.14 -2.25
C TYR A 14 -4.54 10.01 -3.08
N ALA A 15 -4.66 10.06 -4.41
CA ALA A 15 -4.04 9.09 -5.31
C ALA A 15 -2.50 9.10 -5.19
N ALA A 16 -1.89 10.28 -5.07
CA ALA A 16 -0.45 10.42 -4.84
C ALA A 16 -0.03 9.76 -3.51
N VAL A 17 -0.82 9.94 -2.44
CA VAL A 17 -0.58 9.25 -1.17
C VAL A 17 -0.65 7.73 -1.36
N LEU A 18 -1.70 7.21 -2.00
CA LEU A 18 -1.84 5.76 -2.22
C LEU A 18 -0.69 5.18 -3.07
N ALA A 19 -0.25 5.90 -4.11
CA ALA A 19 0.84 5.47 -4.98
C ALA A 19 2.20 5.42 -4.25
N SER A 20 2.36 6.19 -3.17
CA SER A 20 3.59 6.19 -2.35
C SER A 20 3.67 5.05 -1.32
N ARG A 21 2.60 4.29 -1.11
CA ARG A 21 2.55 3.22 -0.09
C ARG A 21 2.77 1.84 -0.73
N SER A 22 3.29 0.91 0.05
CA SER A 22 3.42 -0.50 -0.37
C SER A 22 2.06 -1.05 -0.82
N GLN A 23 2.01 -1.59 -2.03
CA GLN A 23 0.81 -2.25 -2.54
C GLN A 23 0.49 -3.52 -1.75
N LEU A 24 1.51 -4.19 -1.19
CA LEU A 24 1.35 -5.38 -0.35
C LEU A 24 0.48 -5.06 0.86
N THR A 25 0.86 -4.04 1.62
CA THR A 25 0.12 -3.61 2.81
C THR A 25 -1.31 -3.17 2.45
N GLN A 26 -1.46 -2.43 1.35
CA GLN A 26 -2.78 -1.98 0.89
C GLN A 26 -3.68 -3.14 0.49
N ALA A 27 -3.15 -4.16 -0.20
CA ALA A 27 -3.91 -5.34 -0.63
C ALA A 27 -4.32 -6.19 0.57
N ALA A 28 -3.40 -6.46 1.50
CA ALA A 28 -3.70 -7.17 2.74
C ALA A 28 -4.78 -6.45 3.57
N ALA A 29 -4.64 -5.14 3.75
CA ALA A 29 -5.61 -4.33 4.48
C ALA A 29 -7.00 -4.32 3.82
N LYS A 30 -7.05 -4.28 2.48
CA LYS A 30 -8.32 -4.35 1.73
C LYS A 30 -9.01 -5.70 1.89
N GLU A 31 -8.28 -6.81 1.81
CA GLU A 31 -8.85 -8.14 2.06
C GLU A 31 -9.41 -8.25 3.48
N PHE A 32 -8.63 -7.83 4.48
CA PHE A 32 -9.05 -7.84 5.87
C PHE A 32 -10.32 -6.99 6.09
N ALA A 33 -10.34 -5.77 5.55
CA ALA A 33 -11.50 -4.87 5.66
C ALA A 33 -12.73 -5.40 4.90
N ALA A 34 -12.53 -6.21 3.86
CA ALA A 34 -13.60 -6.93 3.15
C ALA A 34 -14.07 -8.19 3.90
N GLY A 35 -13.54 -8.47 5.10
CA GLY A 35 -13.91 -9.60 5.93
C GLY A 35 -13.14 -10.89 5.67
N ARG A 36 -12.15 -10.88 4.77
CA ARG A 36 -11.30 -12.04 4.49
C ARG A 36 -10.16 -12.12 5.50
N GLN A 37 -10.43 -12.73 6.63
CA GLN A 37 -9.51 -12.80 7.79
C GLN A 37 -8.67 -14.08 7.84
N ASP A 38 -8.86 -15.03 6.92
CA ASP A 38 -8.16 -16.32 6.86
C ASP A 38 -6.81 -16.28 6.11
N ARG A 39 -6.23 -15.08 5.94
CA ARG A 39 -5.11 -14.83 5.02
C ARG A 39 -3.79 -14.45 5.67
N ASP A 40 -3.70 -14.52 7.00
CA ASP A 40 -2.50 -14.11 7.75
C ASP A 40 -1.22 -14.82 7.28
N ALA A 41 -1.27 -16.14 7.13
CA ALA A 41 -0.12 -16.93 6.69
C ALA A 41 0.30 -16.58 5.25
N TYR A 42 -0.68 -16.34 4.37
CA TYR A 42 -0.41 -15.92 3.00
C TYR A 42 0.29 -14.56 2.96
N TRP A 43 -0.28 -13.54 3.63
CA TRP A 43 0.28 -12.18 3.61
C TRP A 43 1.62 -12.10 4.33
N THR A 44 1.84 -12.91 5.37
CA THR A 44 3.15 -13.08 6.00
C THR A 44 4.18 -13.62 5.00
N GLY A 45 3.84 -14.66 4.24
CA GLY A 45 4.71 -15.22 3.21
C GLY A 45 5.01 -14.23 2.08
N GLN A 46 4.02 -13.44 1.65
CA GLN A 46 4.25 -12.37 0.68
C GLN A 46 5.21 -11.30 1.22
N ALA A 47 5.02 -10.85 2.47
CA ALA A 47 5.87 -9.82 3.08
C ALA A 47 7.33 -10.27 3.14
N GLN A 48 7.57 -11.50 3.59
CA GLN A 48 8.90 -12.10 3.65
C GLN A 48 9.55 -12.24 2.28
N GLY A 49 8.79 -12.59 1.24
CA GLY A 49 9.31 -12.76 -0.12
C GLY A 49 9.49 -11.47 -0.92
N SER A 50 8.88 -10.35 -0.50
CA SER A 50 8.79 -9.12 -1.31
C SER A 50 9.98 -8.16 -1.18
N GLY A 51 10.68 -8.16 -0.05
CA GLY A 51 11.69 -7.13 0.28
C GLY A 51 11.11 -5.78 0.73
N ASP A 52 9.80 -5.53 0.53
CA ASP A 52 9.13 -4.27 0.90
C ASP A 52 9.26 -3.96 2.40
N THR A 53 9.25 -4.98 3.28
CA THR A 53 9.44 -4.77 4.72
C THR A 53 10.83 -4.21 5.03
N ALA A 54 11.88 -4.80 4.45
CA ALA A 54 13.25 -4.34 4.67
C ALA A 54 13.45 -2.92 4.10
N GLU A 55 12.91 -2.67 2.91
CA GLU A 55 12.95 -1.36 2.26
C GLU A 55 12.22 -0.29 3.09
N GLY A 56 11.02 -0.59 3.61
CA GLY A 56 10.29 0.34 4.46
C GLY A 56 11.06 0.72 5.73
N VAL A 57 11.74 -0.25 6.37
CA VAL A 57 12.59 -0.01 7.53
C VAL A 57 13.81 0.84 7.16
N ALA A 58 14.52 0.49 6.08
CA ALA A 58 15.69 1.23 5.61
C ALA A 58 15.33 2.69 5.27
N ALA A 59 14.27 2.89 4.48
CA ALA A 59 13.82 4.22 4.08
C ALA A 59 13.45 5.10 5.28
N PHE A 60 12.81 4.52 6.31
CA PHE A 60 12.50 5.24 7.55
C PHE A 60 13.76 5.67 8.30
N LEU A 61 14.72 4.76 8.48
CA LEU A 61 15.98 5.06 9.17
C LEU A 61 16.83 6.09 8.42
N GLU A 62 16.82 6.02 7.09
CA GLU A 62 17.55 6.93 6.19
C GLU A 62 16.79 8.24 5.91
N ARG A 63 15.56 8.39 6.43
CA ARG A 63 14.68 9.55 6.20
C ARG A 63 14.45 9.87 4.72
N ARG A 64 14.27 8.83 3.89
CA ARG A 64 13.95 8.93 2.47
C ARG A 64 12.58 8.33 2.16
N ALA A 65 12.06 8.59 0.97
CA ALA A 65 10.89 7.89 0.48
C ALA A 65 11.23 6.41 0.20
N PRO A 66 10.35 5.45 0.54
CA PRO A 66 10.54 4.05 0.20
C PRO A 66 10.28 3.81 -1.30
N HIS A 67 11.04 2.89 -1.88
CA HIS A 67 10.89 2.38 -3.23
C HIS A 67 10.33 0.95 -3.19
N PHE A 68 9.02 0.84 -2.92
CA PHE A 68 8.33 -0.45 -2.92
C PHE A 68 8.24 -1.04 -4.32
N THR A 69 8.48 -2.34 -4.45
CA THR A 69 8.49 -3.04 -5.75
C THR A 69 7.43 -4.14 -5.83
N TYR A 70 6.81 -4.51 -4.71
CA TYR A 70 5.69 -5.45 -4.73
C TYR A 70 4.54 -4.93 -5.58
N THR A 71 4.05 -5.77 -6.47
CA THR A 71 2.80 -5.54 -7.20
C THR A 71 1.84 -6.68 -6.93
N THR A 72 0.55 -6.35 -6.75
CA THR A 72 -0.48 -7.37 -6.88
C THR A 72 -0.53 -7.81 -8.33
N ALA A 73 -0.71 -9.11 -8.60
CA ALA A 73 -0.90 -9.59 -9.97
C ALA A 73 -1.97 -8.73 -10.69
N PRO A 74 -1.78 -8.42 -11.99
CA PRO A 74 -2.75 -7.62 -12.71
C PRO A 74 -4.13 -8.28 -12.61
N THR A 75 -5.12 -7.50 -12.19
CA THR A 75 -6.52 -7.90 -12.33
C THR A 75 -6.80 -7.96 -13.83
N GLY A 76 -6.96 -9.17 -14.35
CA GLY A 76 -7.44 -9.40 -15.72
C GLY A 76 -8.86 -8.91 -15.93
#